data_AF-A0A914CYD4-F1
#
_entry.id   AF-A0A914CYD4-F1
#
_cell.length_a   1.000
_cell.length_b   1.000
_cell.length_c   1.000
_cell.angle_alpha   90.00
_cell.angle_beta   90.00
_cell.angle_gamma   90.00
#
_symmetry.space_group_name_H-M   'P 1'
#
loop_
_entity.id
_entity.type
_entity.pdbx_description
1 polymer ?
#
loop_
_entity_poly.entity_id
_entity_poly.type
_entity_poly.pdbx_seq_one_letter_code
_entity_poly.pdbx_strand_id
1 'polypeptide(L)'
;MAATLESISIGSLISVVAGISLCLNLFVFIVILKGGFLQSTHNGIYIFALANIGGNAFQMAISTFYLGACSIIQDFIVPGGLYGFWPKFISFLFGSQWYQECLIQAIIALD
;
A
#
# COMPACT_ATOMS: atom_id res chain seq x y z
N MET A 1 -25.27 -12.03 -2.07
CA MET A 1 -25.69 -11.24 -0.89
C MET A 1 -25.64 -9.78 -1.31
N ALA A 2 -26.65 -8.96 -1.02
CA ALA A 2 -26.63 -7.55 -1.40
C ALA A 2 -25.71 -6.77 -0.45
N ALA A 3 -24.90 -5.85 -0.99
CA ALA A 3 -24.02 -5.00 -0.18
C ALA A 3 -24.85 -4.11 0.76
N THR A 4 -24.45 -4.03 2.03
CA THR A 4 -25.07 -3.14 3.02
C THR A 4 -24.59 -1.70 2.83
N LEU A 5 -25.39 -0.72 3.28
CA LEU A 5 -24.98 0.69 3.26
C LEU A 5 -23.65 0.90 4.00
N GLU A 6 -23.46 0.24 5.14
CA GLU A 6 -22.23 0.31 5.94
C GLU A 6 -21.01 -0.22 5.19
N SER A 7 -21.13 -1.37 4.53
CA SER A 7 -20.03 -1.98 3.78
C SER A 7 -19.64 -1.16 2.55
N ILE A 8 -20.63 -0.52 1.90
CA ILE A 8 -20.40 0.44 0.82
C ILE A 8 -19.67 1.68 1.34
N SER A 9 -20.13 2.26 2.46
CA SER A 9 -19.50 3.43 3.06
C SER A 9 -18.05 3.17 3.49
N ILE A 10 -17.78 2.06 4.17
CA ILE A 10 -16.42 1.71 4.60
C ILE A 10 -15.51 1.45 3.39
N GLY A 11 -15.97 0.63 2.43
CA GLY A 11 -15.15 0.29 1.26
C GLY A 11 -14.83 1.50 0.39
N SER A 12 -15.81 2.38 0.17
CA SER A 12 -15.59 3.64 -0.57
C SER A 12 -14.64 4.60 0.14
N LEU A 13 -14.75 4.75 1.47
CA LEU A 13 -13.83 5.57 2.26
C LEU A 13 -12.39 5.04 2.17
N ILE A 14 -12.21 3.72 2.30
CA ILE A 14 -10.89 3.07 2.14
C ILE A 14 -10.32 3.37 0.75
N SER A 15 -11.10 3.14 -0.31
CA SER A 15 -10.64 3.36 -1.68
C SER A 15 -10.28 4.83 -1.96
N VAL A 16 -11.04 5.78 -1.42
CA VAL A 16 -10.76 7.22 -1.62
C VAL A 16 -9.48 7.63 -0.89
N VAL A 17 -9.35 7.30 0.40
CA VAL A 17 -8.19 7.68 1.20
C VAL A 17 -6.93 7.00 0.67
N ALA A 18 -6.99 5.70 0.37
CA ALA A 18 -5.88 4.96 -0.20
C ALA A 18 -5.53 5.46 -1.61
N GLY A 19 -6.52 5.82 -2.42
CA GLY A 19 -6.29 6.37 -3.76
C GLY A 19 -5.58 7.74 -3.72
N ILE A 20 -5.96 8.63 -2.80
CA ILE A 20 -5.26 9.90 -2.59
C ILE A 20 -3.83 9.65 -2.13
N SER A 21 -3.64 8.74 -1.16
CA SER A 21 -2.31 8.37 -0.66
C SER A 21 -1.43 7.76 -1.76
N LEU A 22 -2.00 6.92 -2.64
CA LEU A 22 -1.30 6.35 -3.79
C LEU A 22 -0.79 7.44 -4.72
N CYS A 23 -1.64 8.40 -5.09
CA CYS A 23 -1.26 9.54 -5.93
C CYS A 23 -0.12 10.36 -5.31
N LEU A 24 -0.20 10.64 -4.00
CA LEU A 24 0.86 11.36 -3.28
C LEU A 24 2.17 10.57 -3.26
N ASN A 25 2.13 9.27 -2.98
CA ASN A 25 3.32 8.43 -2.99
C ASN A 25 3.96 8.36 -4.39
N LEU A 26 3.17 8.24 -5.46
CA LEU A 26 3.69 8.28 -6.83
C LEU A 26 4.31 9.64 -7.18
N PHE A 27 3.73 10.74 -6.70
CA PHE A 27 4.32 12.07 -6.88
C PHE A 27 5.70 12.16 -6.22
N VAL A 28 5.83 11.74 -4.95
CA VAL A 28 7.12 11.78 -4.24
C VAL A 28 8.12 10.80 -4.87
N PHE A 29 7.66 9.64 -5.34
CA PHE A 29 8.50 8.67 -6.07
C PHE A 29 9.18 9.32 -7.29
N ILE A 30 8.42 10.09 -8.09
CA ILE A 30 8.96 10.82 -9.25
C ILE A 30 9.98 11.88 -8.81
N VAL A 31 9.70 12.60 -7.71
CA VAL A 31 10.61 13.62 -7.17
C VAL A 31 11.93 12.99 -6.72
N ILE A 32 11.89 11.85 -6.00
CA ILE A 32 13.10 11.14 -5.56
C ILE A 32 13.90 10.61 -6.75
N LEU A 33 13.23 10.03 -7.75
CA LEU A 33 13.90 9.57 -8.98
C LEU A 33 14.64 10.72 -9.68
N LYS A 34 13.99 11.88 -9.80
CA LYS A 34 14.61 13.06 -10.41
C LYS A 34 15.75 13.66 -9.57
N GLY A 35 15.54 13.81 -8.26
CA GLY A 35 16.50 14.44 -7.37
C GLY A 35 17.71 13.55 -7.03
N GLY A 36 17.46 12.30 -6.65
CA GLY A 36 18.51 11.40 -6.14
C GLY A 36 19.29 10.64 -7.24
N PHE A 37 18.65 10.32 -8.37
CA PHE A 37 19.28 9.46 -9.37
C PHE A 37 19.64 10.19 -10.68
N LEU A 38 18.83 11.16 -11.11
CA LEU A 38 19.09 11.90 -12.35
C LEU A 38 20.01 13.13 -12.16
N GLN A 39 20.18 13.64 -10.93
CA GLN A 39 20.98 14.84 -10.62
C GLN A 39 22.30 14.55 -9.86
N SER A 40 22.84 13.32 -9.97
CA SER A 40 24.18 12.92 -9.49
C SER A 40 24.46 12.97 -7.98
N THR A 41 23.45 13.12 -7.12
CA THR A 41 23.63 12.90 -5.67
C THR A 41 23.39 11.44 -5.33
N HIS A 42 24.37 10.58 -5.63
CA HIS A 42 24.36 9.16 -5.24
C HIS A 42 24.59 8.98 -3.74
N ASN A 43 23.63 9.42 -2.94
CA ASN A 43 23.56 9.16 -1.51
C ASN A 43 22.68 7.91 -1.27
N GLY A 44 23.17 6.97 -0.47
CA GLY A 44 22.47 5.73 -0.11
C GLY A 44 21.09 5.98 0.51
N ILE A 45 20.89 7.13 1.17
CA ILE A 45 19.60 7.58 1.71
C ILE A 45 18.50 7.59 0.64
N TYR A 46 18.81 7.98 -0.61
CA TYR A 46 17.81 7.98 -1.69
C TYR A 46 17.35 6.58 -2.09
N ILE A 47 18.18 5.56 -1.92
CA ILE A 47 17.82 4.16 -2.18
C ILE A 47 16.81 3.70 -1.12
N PHE A 48 17.08 3.99 0.16
CA PHE A 48 16.16 3.67 1.25
C PHE A 48 14.83 4.43 1.13
N ALA A 49 14.88 5.72 0.81
CA ALA A 49 13.68 6.53 0.60
C ALA A 49 12.85 6.01 -0.61
N LEU A 50 13.50 5.62 -1.70
CA LEU A 50 12.83 5.04 -2.86
C LEU A 50 12.15 3.70 -2.52
N ALA A 51 12.83 2.82 -1.79
CA ALA A 51 12.28 1.54 -1.34
C ALA A 51 11.09 1.73 -0.38
N ASN A 52 11.16 2.70 0.53
CA ASN A 52 10.07 3.04 1.45
C ASN A 52 8.83 3.56 0.70
N ILE A 53 9.00 4.49 -0.25
CA ILE A 53 7.86 5.04 -1.00
C ILE A 53 7.30 4.03 -1.99
N GLY A 54 8.14 3.18 -2.59
CA GLY A 54 7.70 2.06 -3.43
C GLY A 54 6.83 1.07 -2.64
N GLY A 55 7.24 0.71 -1.42
CA GLY A 55 6.45 -0.12 -0.50
C GLY A 55 5.10 0.52 -0.17
N ASN A 56 5.11 1.82 0.14
CA ASN A 56 3.89 2.54 0.51
C ASN A 56 2.91 2.61 -0.67
N ALA A 57 3.40 2.93 -1.87
CA ALA A 57 2.59 2.93 -3.08
C ALA A 57 1.98 1.54 -3.35
N PHE A 58 2.74 0.47 -3.14
CA PHE A 58 2.24 -0.89 -3.30
C PHE A 58 1.14 -1.24 -2.28
N GLN A 59 1.33 -0.90 -1.00
CA GLN A 59 0.30 -1.10 0.03
C GLN A 59 -0.97 -0.30 -0.26
N MET A 60 -0.83 0.95 -0.72
CA MET A 60 -1.96 1.80 -1.08
C MET A 60 -2.69 1.28 -2.33
N ALA A 61 -1.97 0.69 -3.29
CA ALA A 61 -2.59 0.01 -4.42
C ALA A 61 -3.43 -1.20 -3.98
N ILE A 62 -2.90 -2.05 -3.09
CA ILE A 62 -3.68 -3.16 -2.51
C ILE A 62 -4.90 -2.63 -1.75
N SER A 63 -4.72 -1.61 -0.93
CA SER A 63 -5.81 -1.00 -0.15
C SER A 63 -6.92 -0.46 -1.04
N THR A 64 -6.55 0.22 -2.14
CA THR A 64 -7.49 0.84 -3.08
C THR A 64 -8.25 -0.17 -3.91
N PHE A 65 -7.54 -1.11 -4.55
CA PHE A 65 -8.10 -2.00 -5.57
C PHE A 65 -8.59 -3.34 -5.04
N TYR A 66 -8.04 -3.83 -3.93
CA TYR A 66 -8.42 -5.10 -3.34
C TYR A 66 -9.26 -4.90 -2.08
N LEU A 67 -8.72 -4.20 -1.08
CA LEU A 67 -9.32 -4.09 0.25
C LEU A 67 -10.63 -3.29 0.22
N GLY A 68 -10.66 -2.16 -0.49
CA GLY A 68 -11.88 -1.38 -0.70
C GLY A 68 -12.95 -2.15 -1.48
N ALA A 69 -12.58 -2.79 -2.60
CA ALA A 69 -13.51 -3.57 -3.42
C ALA A 69 -14.11 -4.77 -2.67
N CYS A 70 -13.28 -5.54 -1.97
CA CYS A 70 -13.74 -6.68 -1.17
C CYS A 70 -14.60 -6.24 0.02
N SER A 71 -14.38 -5.03 0.56
CA SER A 71 -15.24 -4.47 1.63
C SER A 71 -16.64 -4.17 1.11
N ILE A 72 -16.76 -3.64 -0.12
CA ILE A 72 -18.06 -3.36 -0.75
C ILE A 72 -18.82 -4.64 -1.03
N ILE A 73 -18.15 -5.64 -1.62
CA ILE A 73 -18.75 -6.92 -2.04
C ILE A 73 -19.03 -7.85 -0.86
N GLN A 74 -18.51 -7.52 0.35
CA GLN A 74 -18.57 -8.35 1.55
C GLN A 74 -17.93 -9.73 1.37
N ASP A 75 -16.94 -9.84 0.49
CA ASP A 75 -16.31 -11.12 0.12
C ASP A 75 -15.50 -11.72 1.30
N PHE A 76 -15.21 -10.90 2.31
CA PHE A 76 -14.58 -11.30 3.57
C PHE A 76 -15.51 -12.07 4.53
N ILE A 77 -16.84 -12.03 4.34
CA ILE A 77 -17.81 -12.60 5.28
C ILE A 77 -18.12 -14.07 4.97
N VAL A 78 -17.72 -14.58 3.79
CA VAL A 78 -17.98 -15.99 3.44
C VAL A 78 -16.88 -16.87 4.07
N PRO A 79 -17.24 -17.82 4.97
CA PRO A 79 -16.27 -18.70 5.63
C PRO A 79 -15.45 -19.58 4.69
N GLY A 80 -15.81 -19.68 3.40
CA GLY A 80 -15.03 -20.37 2.36
C GLY A 80 -14.07 -19.46 1.58
N GLY A 81 -14.28 -18.14 1.58
CA GLY A 81 -13.47 -17.17 0.84
C GLY A 81 -12.17 -16.80 1.56
N LEU A 82 -12.24 -16.59 2.89
CA LEU A 82 -11.10 -16.22 3.74
C LEU A 82 -9.95 -17.24 3.76
N TYR A 83 -10.23 -18.52 3.49
CA TYR A 83 -9.21 -19.58 3.47
C TYR A 83 -8.59 -19.82 2.09
N GLY A 84 -9.06 -19.10 1.07
CA GLY A 84 -8.52 -19.16 -0.28
C GLY A 84 -7.06 -18.72 -0.35
N PHE A 85 -6.38 -19.16 -1.41
CA PHE A 85 -4.99 -18.78 -1.67
C PHE A 85 -4.85 -17.24 -1.83
N TRP A 86 -5.75 -16.60 -2.58
CA TRP A 86 -5.65 -15.18 -2.91
C TRP A 86 -5.70 -14.24 -1.69
N PRO A 87 -6.69 -14.34 -0.77
CA PRO A 87 -6.68 -13.50 0.43
C PRO A 87 -5.44 -13.68 1.30
N LYS A 88 -4.95 -14.92 1.45
CA LYS A 88 -3.72 -15.20 2.20
C LYS A 88 -2.49 -14.58 1.53
N PHE A 89 -2.37 -14.74 0.21
CA PHE A 89 -1.25 -14.22 -0.55
C PHE A 89 -1.23 -12.68 -0.54
N ILE A 90 -2.37 -12.04 -0.78
CA ILE A 90 -2.47 -10.57 -0.72
C ILE A 90 -2.22 -10.04 0.69
N SER A 91 -2.72 -10.73 1.73
CA SER A 91 -2.42 -10.38 3.13
C SER A 91 -0.95 -10.54 3.47
N PHE A 92 -0.30 -11.60 2.97
CA PHE A 92 1.14 -11.78 3.11
C PHE A 92 1.92 -10.66 2.42
N LEU A 93 1.57 -10.29 1.18
CA LEU A 93 2.20 -9.20 0.45
C LEU A 93 2.05 -7.87 1.20
N PHE A 94 0.84 -7.54 1.68
CA PHE A 94 0.57 -6.35 2.47
C PHE A 94 1.41 -6.33 3.76
N GLY A 95 1.38 -7.42 4.54
CA GLY A 95 2.15 -7.53 5.77
C GLY A 95 3.66 -7.48 5.56
N SER A 96 4.16 -8.13 4.50
CA SER A 96 5.59 -8.11 4.16
C SER A 96 6.09 -6.70 3.85
N GLN A 97 5.29 -5.89 3.16
CA GLN A 97 5.62 -4.51 2.89
C GLN A 97 5.57 -3.64 4.15
N TRP A 98 4.60 -3.87 5.02
CA TRP A 98 4.53 -3.14 6.28
C TRP A 98 5.78 -3.38 7.15
N TYR A 99 6.24 -4.63 7.25
CA TYR A 99 7.50 -4.94 7.96
C TYR A 99 8.73 -4.35 7.26
N GLN A 100 8.78 -4.36 5.92
CA GLN A 100 9.86 -3.74 5.16
C GLN A 100 9.97 -2.23 5.48
N GLU A 101 8.85 -1.52 5.51
CA GLU A 101 8.81 -0.09 5.82
C GLU A 101 9.27 0.21 7.24
N CYS A 102 8.81 -0.57 8.23
CA CYS A 102 9.27 -0.41 9.61
C CYS A 102 10.79 -0.58 9.73
N LEU A 103 11.37 -1.56 9.03
CA LEU A 103 12.82 -1.78 9.03
C LEU A 103 13.57 -0.64 8.35
N ILE A 104 13.09 -0.15 7.20
CA ILE A 104 13.72 0.96 6.48
C ILE A 104 13.67 2.24 7.33
N GLN A 105 12.55 2.52 8.00
CA GLN A 105 12.44 3.68 8.87
C GLN A 105 13.39 3.59 10.07
N ALA A 106 13.58 2.40 10.65
CA ALA A 106 14.57 2.19 11.70
C ALA A 106 16.00 2.44 11.20
N ILE A 107 16.34 2.00 9.98
CA ILE A 107 17.66 2.25 9.37
C ILE A 107 17.88 3.75 9.14
N ILE A 108 16.90 4.43 8.53
CA ILE A 108 16.97 5.88 8.28
C ILE A 108 17.11 6.68 9.59
N ALA A 109 16.52 6.21 10.69
CA ALA A 109 16.64 6.88 11.99
C ALA A 109 18.00 6.67 12.68
N LEU A 110 18.79 5.69 12.24
CA LEU A 110 20.11 5.36 12.79
C LEU A 110 21.28 5.94 11.96
N ASP A 111 21.00 6.39 10.73
CA ASP A 111 21.93 7.09 9.84
C ASP A 111 21.97 8.60 10.18
#